data_AF-A0A2V1E4R6-F1
#
_entry.id   AF-A0A2V1E4R6-F1
#
_cell.length_a   1.000
_cell.length_b   1.000
_cell.length_c   1.000
_cell.angle_alpha   90.00
_cell.angle_beta   90.00
_cell.angle_gamma   90.00
#
_symmetry.space_group_name_H-M   'P 1'
#
loop_
_entity.id
_entity.type
_entity.pdbx_description
1 polymer ?
#
loop_
_entity_poly.entity_id
_entity_poly.type
_entity_poly.pdbx_seq_one_letter_code
_entity_poly.pdbx_strand_id
1 'polypeptide(L)' 'MHLMYTIGPDGKRVYTLKKVVDGVITDSAHPARFSPDDTYSRHRVTIKKRHGLLPYQAQQSKLGRCIPGATKGRRV' A
#
# COMPACT_ATOMS: atom_id res chain seq x y z
N MET A 1 -2.01 13.22 -17.12
CA MET A 1 -3.04 12.16 -17.03
C MET A 1 -4.35 12.79 -16.61
N HIS A 2 -5.36 12.81 -17.48
CA HIS A 2 -6.64 13.49 -17.22
C HIS A 2 -7.71 12.57 -16.62
N LEU A 3 -7.54 11.25 -16.72
CA LEU A 3 -8.50 10.30 -16.19
C LEU A 3 -8.37 10.21 -14.67
N MET A 4 -9.46 10.52 -13.98
CA MET A 4 -9.60 10.48 -12.53
C MET A 4 -10.68 9.47 -12.13
N TYR A 5 -10.74 9.12 -10.85
CA TYR A 5 -11.79 8.26 -10.32
C TYR A 5 -12.14 8.57 -8.85
N THR A 6 -13.31 8.11 -8.44
CA THR A 6 -13.72 7.97 -7.03
C THR A 6 -14.13 6.52 -6.75
N ILE A 7 -14.18 6.13 -5.48
CA ILE A 7 -14.68 4.82 -5.05
C ILE A 7 -16.16 4.96 -4.75
N GLY A 8 -17.01 4.27 -5.53
CA GLY A 8 -18.45 4.24 -5.31
C GLY A 8 -18.86 3.35 -4.13
N PRO A 9 -20.13 3.36 -3.73
CA PRO A 9 -20.64 2.55 -2.61
C PRO A 9 -20.43 1.03 -2.83
N ASP A 10 -20.43 0.58 -4.08
CA ASP A 10 -20.19 -0.82 -4.46
C ASP A 10 -18.71 -1.22 -4.40
N GLY A 11 -17.81 -0.31 -3.99
CA GLY A 11 -16.36 -0.51 -4.04
C GLY A 11 -15.76 -0.47 -5.45
N LYS A 12 -16.57 -0.20 -6.48
CA LYS A 12 -16.12 -0.05 -7.87
C LYS A 12 -15.65 1.38 -8.14
N ARG A 13 -14.71 1.52 -9.07
CA ARG A 13 -14.21 2.83 -9.51
C ARG A 13 -15.22 3.50 -10.44
N VAL A 14 -15.58 4.74 -10.15
CA VAL A 14 -16.37 5.61 -11.03
C VAL A 14 -15.42 6.62 -11.67
N TYR A 15 -15.29 6.58 -12.99
CA TYR A 15 -14.33 7.41 -13.73
C TYR A 15 -14.89 8.78 -14.08
N THR A 16 -14.03 9.78 -14.08
CA THR A 16 -14.36 11.18 -14.37
C THR A 16 -13.15 11.94 -14.87
N LEU A 17 -13.38 13.07 -15.53
CA LEU A 17 -12.33 14.03 -15.90
C LEU A 17 -12.26 15.21 -14.92
N LYS A 18 -13.24 15.33 -14.01
CA LYS A 18 -13.30 16.40 -13.00
C LYS A 18 -12.34 16.11 -11.85
N LYS A 19 -11.72 17.15 -11.30
CA LYS A 19 -10.83 17.07 -10.13
C LYS A 19 -11.59 16.95 -8.80
N VAL A 20 -12.84 17.40 -8.78
CA VAL A 20 -13.72 17.35 -7.61
C VAL A 20 -15.10 16.90 -8.09
N VAL A 21 -15.67 15.92 -7.41
CA VAL A 21 -17.03 15.44 -7.62
C VAL A 21 -17.70 15.39 -6.25
N ASP A 22 -18.83 16.08 -6.09
CA ASP A 22 -19.63 16.09 -4.86
C ASP A 22 -18.81 16.41 -3.57
N GLY A 23 -17.85 17.33 -3.70
CA GLY A 23 -16.95 17.74 -2.60
C GLY A 23 -15.79 16.77 -2.32
N VAL A 24 -15.75 15.61 -2.97
CA VAL A 24 -14.66 14.63 -2.87
C VAL A 24 -13.60 14.89 -3.94
N ILE A 25 -12.34 14.93 -3.50
CA ILE A 25 -11.19 15.06 -4.40
C ILE A 25 -11.00 13.73 -5.15
N THR A 26 -10.86 13.80 -6.46
CA THR A 26 -10.71 12.62 -7.31
C THR A 26 -9.24 12.20 -7.41
N ASP A 27 -9.01 10.89 -7.44
CA ASP A 27 -7.67 10.32 -7.55
C ASP A 27 -7.31 10.01 -9.00
N SER A 28 -6.02 10.02 -9.33
CA SER A 28 -5.56 9.65 -10.68
C SER A 28 -5.83 8.17 -10.97
N ALA A 29 -6.50 7.88 -12.08
CA ALA A 29 -6.80 6.51 -12.50
C ALA A 29 -5.56 5.71 -12.93
N HIS A 30 -4.43 6.39 -13.15
CA HIS A 30 -3.21 5.79 -13.66
C HIS A 30 -2.24 5.49 -12.51
N PRO A 31 -1.52 4.36 -12.57
CA PRO A 31 -0.50 4.05 -11.59
C PRO A 31 0.68 5.03 -11.68
N ALA A 32 1.41 5.18 -10.57
CA ALA A 32 2.66 5.93 -10.57
C ALA A 32 3.66 5.32 -11.57
N ARG A 33 4.42 6.17 -12.26
CA ARG A 33 5.41 5.76 -13.25
C ARG A 33 6.46 4.86 -12.60
N PHE A 34 6.68 3.68 -13.18
CA PHE A 34 7.81 2.85 -12.82
C PHE A 34 9.08 3.37 -13.49
N SER A 35 10.16 3.51 -12.71
CA SER A 35 11.50 3.84 -13.21
C SER A 35 12.48 2.84 -12.63
N PRO A 36 13.32 2.20 -13.46
CA PRO A 36 14.31 1.24 -12.97
C PRO A 36 15.40 1.92 -12.10
N ASP A 37 15.64 3.20 -12.33
CA ASP A 37 16.60 4.08 -11.66
C ASP A 37 15.99 4.94 -10.54
N ASP A 38 14.96 4.44 -9.86
CA ASP A 38 14.28 5.16 -8.78
C ASP A 38 15.16 5.30 -7.51
N THR A 39 15.72 6.51 -7.34
CA THR A 39 16.61 6.88 -6.22
C THR A 39 15.94 6.74 -4.84
N TYR A 40 14.61 6.86 -4.77
CA TYR A 40 13.86 6.82 -3.50
C TYR A 40 13.26 5.46 -3.19
N SER A 41 13.59 4.42 -3.96
CA SER A 41 13.15 3.04 -3.76
C SER A 41 13.38 2.55 -2.32
N ARG A 42 14.58 2.77 -1.75
CA ARG A 42 14.92 2.41 -0.36
C ARG A 42 13.98 3.06 0.65
N HIS A 43 13.73 4.35 0.52
CA HIS A 43 12.87 5.11 1.43
C HIS A 43 11.42 4.61 1.38
N ARG A 44 10.89 4.37 0.17
CA ARG A 44 9.54 3.82 -0.03
C ARG A 44 9.37 2.47 0.64
N VAL A 45 10.33 1.55 0.48
CA VAL A 45 10.26 0.21 1.09
C VAL A 45 10.30 0.30 2.62
N THR A 46 11.16 1.15 3.19
CA THR A 46 11.25 1.34 4.65
C THR A 46 9.94 1.85 5.25
N ILE A 47 9.31 2.85 4.62
CA ILE A 47 8.02 3.38 5.08
C ILE A 47 6.93 2.30 5.01
N LYS A 48 6.83 1.58 3.88
CA LYS A 48 5.87 0.48 3.73
C LYS A 48 6.07 -0.61 4.78
N LYS A 49 7.32 -0.95 5.11
CA LYS A 49 7.66 -1.94 6.14
C LYS A 49 7.22 -1.50 7.53
N ARG A 50 7.42 -0.23 7.88
CA ARG A 50 7.06 0.36 9.18
C ARG A 50 5.55 0.30 9.43
N HIS A 51 4.74 0.55 8.39
CA HIS A 51 3.28 0.54 8.49
C HIS A 51 2.64 -0.81 8.15
N GLY A 52 3.43 -1.88 7.96
CA GLY A 52 2.88 -3.20 7.64
C GLY A 52 2.22 -3.30 6.26
N LEU A 53 2.50 -2.36 5.36
CA LEU A 53 1.85 -2.22 4.04
C LEU A 53 2.55 -3.03 2.94
N LEU A 54 3.52 -3.88 3.28
CA LEU A 54 4.16 -4.74 2.30
C LEU A 54 3.21 -5.89 1.91
N PRO A 55 3.06 -6.19 0.62
CA PRO A 55 2.12 -7.23 0.16
C PRO A 55 2.31 -8.58 0.84
N TYR A 56 3.57 -8.95 1.13
CA TYR A 56 3.91 -10.21 1.77
C TYR A 56 3.68 -10.21 3.29
N GLN A 57 3.63 -9.05 3.95
CA GLN A 57 3.33 -8.97 5.39
C GLN A 57 1.86 -9.30 5.68
N ALA A 58 0.95 -8.92 4.78
CA ALA A 58 -0.49 -9.21 4.90
C ALA A 58 -0.81 -10.72 4.82
N GLN A 59 -0.01 -11.51 4.12
CA GLN A 59 -0.17 -12.98 4.09
C GLN A 59 0.31 -13.64 5.38
N GLN A 60 1.27 -13.02 6.04
CA GLN A 60 1.94 -13.58 7.20
C GLN A 60 1.20 -13.36 8.54
N SER A 61 0.18 -12.50 8.56
CA SER A 61 -0.76 -12.41 9.68
C SER A 61 -1.85 -13.49 9.62
N LYS A 62 -2.15 -14.02 8.42
CA LYS A 62 -3.09 -15.13 8.22
C LYS A 62 -2.44 -16.51 8.41
N LEU A 63 -1.17 -16.64 8.03
CA LEU A 63 -0.35 -17.81 8.35
C LEU A 63 0.33 -17.54 9.69
N GLY A 64 -0.27 -17.96 10.79
CA GLY A 64 0.28 -17.75 12.15
C GLY A 64 1.77 -18.05 12.18
N ARG A 65 2.59 -17.04 12.47
CA ARG A 65 4.05 -17.22 12.50
C ARG A 65 4.57 -17.37 13.90
N CYS A 66 5.24 -18.51 14.10
CA CYS A 66 6.37 -18.67 14.99
C CYS A 66 7.35 -17.50 14.79
N ILE A 67 7.65 -16.82 15.90
CA ILE A 67 8.53 -15.66 15.97
C ILE A 67 9.98 -16.14 15.88
N PRO A 68 10.79 -15.75 14.87
CA PRO A 68 12.22 -16.01 14.91
C PRO A 68 12.85 -14.96 15.82
N GLY A 69 13.07 -15.32 17.10
CA GLY A 69 13.69 -14.39 18.05
C GLY A 69 13.31 -14.57 19.53
N ALA A 70 12.53 -15.59 19.91
CA ALA A 70 12.39 -15.94 21.32
C ALA A 70 13.71 -16.56 21.80
N THR A 71 14.61 -15.72 22.32
CA THR A 71 15.79 -16.16 23.07
C THR A 71 15.34 -17.16 24.12
N LYS A 72 15.72 -18.44 23.97
CA LYS A 72 15.52 -19.44 25.02
C LYS A 72 16.25 -18.95 26.26
N GLY A 73 15.48 -18.50 27.25
CA GLY A 73 15.96 -18.28 28.60
C GLY A 73 16.72 -19.51 29.06
N ARG A 74 17.95 -19.27 29.47
CA ARG A 74 18.87 -20.16 30.17
C ARG A 74 18.12 -20.90 31.27
N ARG A 75 17.89 -22.21 31.08
CA ARG A 75 17.51 -23.09 32.18
C ARG A 75 18.78 -23.41 32.95
N VAL A 76 18.84 -22.91 34.19
CA VAL A 76 19.66 -23.50 35.26
C VAL A 76 19.12 -24.89 35.60
#